data_AF-A0A964VAJ6-F1
#
_entry.id   AF-A0A964VAJ6-F1
#
_cell.length_a   1.000
_cell.length_b   1.000
_cell.length_c   1.000
_cell.angle_alpha   90.00
_cell.angle_beta   90.00
_cell.angle_gamma   90.00
#
_symmetry.space_group_name_H-M   'P 1'
#
loop_
_entity.id
_entity.type
_entity.pdbx_description
1 polymer ?
#
loop_
_entity_poly.entity_id
_entity_poly.type
_entity_poly.pdbx_seq_one_letter_code
_entity_poly.pdbx_strand_id
1 'polypeptide(L)'
;MGIPSSFGWQEPTNLSLRLKKLEQESLELQKQVENRLLEASLHDAKASLLKKSPAGPDTSLQSATPFNFKPDLDPPDVSDAPFLQTLFDQGFLLQSEDKAFSLHVGTLVQFSNGWYSAPDNIQQTLDRPLVDGSDLRRMRLRLDGNIFSQFIFMMEFDVSGGADFRTPLPDPQAPLFINQV
;
A
#
# COMPACT_ATOMS: atom_id res chain seq x y z
N MET A 1 -55.17 37.84 -0.91
CA MET A 1 -55.21 36.75 0.09
C MET A 1 -55.74 35.51 -0.60
N GLY A 2 -55.01 34.40 -0.53
CA GLY A 2 -55.44 33.10 -1.06
C GLY A 2 -54.24 32.20 -1.36
N ILE A 3 -53.81 31.42 -0.37
CA ILE A 3 -52.79 30.36 -0.53
C ILE A 3 -53.53 29.09 -0.97
N PRO A 4 -53.14 28.41 -2.06
CA PRO A 4 -53.63 27.06 -2.32
C PRO A 4 -52.81 26.03 -1.54
N SER A 5 -53.51 25.35 -0.64
CA SER A 5 -53.10 24.14 0.08
C SER A 5 -53.42 22.89 -0.73
N SER A 6 -52.42 22.08 -1.08
CA SER A 6 -52.59 20.64 -1.28
C SER A 6 -51.23 19.93 -1.25
N PHE A 7 -50.71 19.76 -0.03
CA PHE A 7 -49.65 18.80 0.25
C PHE A 7 -50.24 17.38 0.13
N GLY A 8 -50.06 16.77 -1.05
CA GLY A 8 -50.51 15.42 -1.31
C GLY A 8 -49.61 14.41 -0.60
N TRP A 9 -50.12 13.76 0.44
CA TRP A 9 -49.55 12.54 0.97
C TRP A 9 -49.69 11.44 -0.08
N GLN A 10 -48.62 11.14 -0.83
CA GLN A 10 -48.56 9.93 -1.66
C GLN A 10 -48.32 8.70 -0.79
N GLU A 11 -49.18 7.70 -0.98
CA GLU A 11 -49.46 6.52 -0.17
C GLU A 11 -48.31 5.50 0.09
N PRO A 12 -48.47 4.61 1.10
CA PRO A 12 -47.49 3.59 1.56
C PRO A 12 -47.05 2.51 0.56
N THR A 13 -47.57 2.50 -0.67
CA THR A 13 -47.28 1.48 -1.69
C THR A 13 -45.84 1.52 -2.23
N ASN A 14 -45.17 2.67 -2.19
CA ASN A 14 -43.77 2.79 -2.63
C ASN A 14 -42.80 2.16 -1.61
N LEU A 15 -43.13 2.22 -0.31
CA LEU A 15 -42.26 1.71 0.76
C LEU A 15 -42.20 0.18 0.79
N SER A 16 -43.34 -0.49 0.62
CA SER A 16 -43.37 -1.96 0.57
C SER A 16 -42.65 -2.53 -0.66
N LEU A 17 -42.73 -1.84 -1.79
CA LEU A 17 -41.96 -2.18 -2.99
C LEU A 17 -40.45 -2.03 -2.77
N ARG A 18 -40.02 -0.94 -2.11
CA ARG A 18 -38.61 -0.73 -1.75
C ARG A 18 -38.10 -1.78 -0.76
N LEU A 19 -38.89 -2.15 0.25
CA LEU A 19 -38.52 -3.18 1.20
C LEU A 19 -38.34 -4.54 0.52
N LYS A 20 -39.27 -4.94 -0.35
CA LYS A 20 -39.13 -6.17 -1.13
C LYS A 20 -37.88 -6.16 -2.02
N LYS A 21 -37.58 -5.02 -2.64
CA LYS A 21 -36.38 -4.87 -3.47
C LYS A 21 -35.09 -4.98 -2.64
N LEU A 22 -35.04 -4.34 -1.48
CA LEU A 22 -33.89 -4.39 -0.56
C LEU A 22 -33.67 -5.80 0.00
N GLU A 23 -34.73 -6.51 0.36
CA GLU A 23 -34.66 -7.91 0.78
C GLU A 23 -34.08 -8.79 -0.32
N GLN A 24 -34.53 -8.61 -1.58
CA GLN A 24 -33.97 -9.33 -2.72
C GLN A 24 -32.48 -9.03 -2.94
N GLU A 25 -32.08 -7.76 -2.89
CA GLU A 25 -30.67 -7.37 -3.03
C GLU A 25 -29.80 -7.98 -1.93
N SER A 26 -30.28 -8.00 -0.68
CA SER A 26 -29.54 -8.61 0.43
C SER A 26 -29.34 -10.12 0.26
N LEU A 27 -30.35 -10.82 -0.26
CA LEU A 27 -30.30 -12.26 -0.50
C LEU A 27 -29.30 -12.59 -1.62
N GLU A 28 -29.26 -11.77 -2.67
CA GLU A 28 -28.30 -11.93 -3.76
C GLU A 28 -26.86 -11.68 -3.29
N LEU A 29 -26.64 -10.64 -2.48
CA LEU A 29 -25.33 -10.36 -1.90
C LEU A 29 -24.83 -11.48 -1.00
N GLN A 30 -25.72 -12.08 -0.19
CA GLN A 30 -25.37 -13.24 0.64
C GLN A 30 -24.91 -14.43 -0.22
N LYS A 31 -25.62 -14.73 -1.30
CA LYS A 31 -25.22 -15.79 -2.25
C LYS A 31 -23.87 -15.50 -2.91
N GLN A 32 -23.60 -14.24 -3.27
CA GLN A 32 -22.30 -13.86 -3.85
C GLN A 32 -21.14 -14.01 -2.85
N VAL A 33 -21.36 -13.71 -1.57
CA VAL A 33 -20.35 -13.90 -0.53
C VAL A 33 -20.07 -15.39 -0.32
N GLU A 34 -21.13 -16.22 -0.25
CA GLU A 34 -20.98 -17.67 -0.09
C GLU A 34 -20.20 -18.31 -1.25
N ASN A 35 -20.52 -17.95 -2.49
CA ASN A 35 -19.78 -18.44 -3.67
C ASN A 35 -18.30 -18.05 -3.63
N ARG A 36 -17.98 -16.81 -3.24
CA ARG A 36 -16.57 -16.36 -3.11
C ARG A 36 -15.81 -17.09 -2.00
N LEU A 37 -16.47 -17.41 -0.89
CA LEU A 37 -15.87 -18.20 0.19
C LEU A 37 -15.59 -19.64 -0.25
N LEU A 38 -16.51 -20.25 -1.02
CA LEU A 38 -16.30 -21.57 -1.61
C LEU A 38 -15.11 -21.59 -2.57
N GLU A 39 -15.01 -20.59 -3.46
CA GLU A 39 -13.89 -20.44 -4.38
C GLU A 39 -12.55 -20.27 -3.65
N ALA A 40 -12.51 -19.44 -2.61
CA ALA A 40 -11.32 -19.26 -1.78
C ALA A 40 -10.89 -20.56 -1.10
N SER A 41 -11.84 -21.33 -0.55
CA SER A 41 -11.55 -22.62 0.09
C SER A 41 -10.98 -23.67 -0.89
N LEU A 42 -11.46 -23.67 -2.13
CA LEU A 42 -10.96 -24.56 -3.19
C LEU A 42 -9.54 -24.18 -3.62
N HIS A 43 -9.22 -22.89 -3.64
CA HIS A 43 -7.88 -22.41 -3.96
C HIS A 43 -6.87 -22.81 -2.87
N ASP A 44 -7.23 -22.68 -1.60
CA ASP A 44 -6.40 -23.09 -0.46
C ASP A 44 -6.20 -24.62 -0.39
N ALA A 45 -7.26 -25.39 -0.68
CA ALA A 45 -7.17 -26.85 -0.76
C ALA A 45 -6.20 -27.29 -1.88
N LYS A 46 -6.23 -26.66 -3.05
CA LYS A 46 -5.27 -26.95 -4.14
C LYS A 46 -3.84 -26.58 -3.76
N ALA A 47 -3.63 -25.43 -3.11
CA ALA A 47 -2.31 -24.99 -2.68
C ALA A 47 -1.67 -25.92 -1.63
N SER A 48 -2.48 -26.52 -0.75
CA SER A 48 -2.00 -27.47 0.26
C SER A 48 -1.66 -28.85 -0.32
N LEU A 49 -2.37 -29.31 -1.36
CA LEU A 49 -2.10 -30.57 -2.04
C LEU A 49 -0.78 -30.55 -2.83
N LEU A 50 -0.38 -29.40 -3.39
CA LEU A 50 0.89 -29.24 -4.11
C LEU A 50 2.14 -29.30 -3.22
N LYS A 51 2.01 -29.13 -1.90
CA LYS A 51 3.16 -29.13 -0.96
C LYS A 51 3.47 -30.48 -0.32
N LYS A 52 2.66 -31.53 -0.54
CA LYS A 52 2.80 -32.83 0.13
C LYS A 52 3.10 -33.96 -0.87
N SER A 53 4.35 -34.07 -1.30
CA SER A 53 4.89 -35.28 -1.94
C SER A 53 6.26 -35.63 -1.34
N PRO A 54 6.48 -36.85 -0.78
CA PRO A 54 7.68 -37.21 -0.02
C PRO A 54 8.61 -38.20 -0.75
N ALA A 55 9.93 -38.12 -0.50
CA ALA A 55 10.90 -39.25 -0.62
C ALA A 55 12.26 -38.90 0.02
N GLY A 56 12.67 -39.63 1.09
CA GLY A 56 14.03 -39.64 1.68
C GLY A 56 14.92 -40.75 1.06
N PRO A 57 15.84 -41.45 1.78
CA PRO A 57 16.67 -41.13 2.96
C PRO A 57 18.19 -41.50 2.83
N ASP A 58 19.01 -40.94 3.75
CA ASP A 58 20.32 -41.29 4.35
C ASP A 58 21.30 -42.34 3.74
N THR A 59 22.61 -42.02 3.72
CA THR A 59 23.71 -42.99 3.90
C THR A 59 24.95 -42.34 4.53
N SER A 60 25.42 -42.90 5.64
CA SER A 60 26.62 -42.52 6.41
C SER A 60 27.78 -43.50 6.16
N LEU A 61 29.02 -43.00 6.09
CA LEU A 61 30.26 -43.78 6.35
C LEU A 61 31.38 -42.85 6.88
N GLN A 62 31.90 -43.18 8.07
CA GLN A 62 33.07 -42.56 8.73
C GLN A 62 34.40 -43.16 8.22
N SER A 63 35.51 -42.40 8.18
CA SER A 63 36.81 -42.78 8.78
C SER A 63 38.00 -41.80 8.53
N ALA A 64 38.70 -41.50 9.64
CA ALA A 64 40.15 -41.19 9.85
C ALA A 64 40.83 -39.89 9.34
N THR A 65 41.44 -39.16 10.28
CA THR A 65 42.28 -37.92 10.19
C THR A 65 43.78 -38.23 9.90
N PRO A 66 44.60 -37.28 9.37
CA PRO A 66 45.23 -36.23 10.19
C PRO A 66 45.23 -34.82 9.57
N PHE A 67 45.37 -33.83 10.44
CA PHE A 67 45.40 -32.39 10.17
C PHE A 67 46.34 -31.99 9.03
N ASN A 68 45.77 -31.34 8.01
CA ASN A 68 46.52 -30.62 6.98
C ASN A 68 46.07 -29.15 7.05
N PHE A 69 47.01 -28.23 7.27
CA PHE A 69 46.74 -26.79 7.39
C PHE A 69 46.15 -26.29 6.07
N LYS A 70 44.82 -26.08 6.04
CA LYS A 70 44.18 -25.30 4.98
C LYS A 70 44.18 -23.83 5.42
N PRO A 71 44.52 -22.87 4.54
CA PRO A 71 44.25 -21.48 4.83
C PRO A 71 42.74 -21.35 5.06
N ASP A 72 42.34 -20.90 6.25
CA ASP A 72 40.94 -20.62 6.61
C ASP A 72 40.41 -19.51 5.72
N LEU A 73 39.90 -19.93 4.55
CA LEU A 73 39.01 -19.25 3.63
C LEU A 73 38.51 -20.35 2.69
N ASP A 74 37.93 -21.40 3.27
CA ASP A 74 36.93 -22.14 2.53
C ASP A 74 35.90 -21.08 2.06
N PRO A 75 35.55 -21.00 0.76
CA PRO A 75 34.41 -20.18 0.36
C PRO A 75 33.23 -20.62 1.23
N PRO A 76 32.39 -19.67 1.71
CA PRO A 76 31.26 -20.03 2.56
C PRO A 76 30.50 -21.18 1.92
N ASP A 77 30.22 -22.20 2.72
CA ASP A 77 29.49 -23.38 2.32
C ASP A 77 28.20 -22.95 1.62
N VAL A 78 28.18 -23.06 0.29
CA VAL A 78 27.09 -22.61 -0.60
C VAL A 78 25.83 -23.47 -0.42
N SER A 79 25.82 -24.40 0.54
CA SER A 79 24.69 -25.30 0.77
C SER A 79 23.63 -24.76 1.74
N ASP A 80 23.97 -23.85 2.65
CA ASP A 80 23.05 -23.33 3.67
C ASP A 80 22.84 -21.80 3.64
N ALA A 81 23.59 -21.07 2.80
CA ALA A 81 23.39 -19.64 2.62
C ALA A 81 22.11 -19.38 1.79
N PRO A 82 21.18 -18.51 2.25
CA PRO A 82 20.02 -18.16 1.45
C PRO A 82 20.48 -17.43 0.19
N PHE A 83 20.12 -17.97 -0.98
CA PHE A 83 20.40 -17.41 -2.31
C PHE A 83 20.04 -15.91 -2.45
N LEU A 84 19.08 -15.44 -1.64
CA LEU A 84 18.66 -14.06 -1.55
C LEU A 84 18.72 -13.58 -0.09
N GLN A 85 19.38 -12.46 0.11
CA GLN A 85 19.39 -11.72 1.36
C GLN A 85 18.34 -10.61 1.29
N THR A 86 17.54 -10.48 2.34
CA THR A 86 16.58 -9.39 2.51
C THR A 86 17.06 -8.50 3.65
N LEU A 87 17.29 -7.24 3.35
CA LEU A 87 17.74 -6.22 4.31
C LEU A 87 16.68 -5.13 4.37
N PHE A 88 16.35 -4.71 5.59
CA PHE A 88 15.49 -3.55 5.83
C PHE A 88 16.35 -2.43 6.43
N ASP A 89 17.01 -1.68 5.57
CA ASP A 89 17.74 -0.46 5.96
C ASP A 89 17.28 0.68 5.06
N GLN A 90 16.57 1.65 5.64
CA GLN A 90 15.96 2.79 4.94
C GLN A 90 15.02 2.44 3.77
N GLY A 91 14.57 1.19 3.69
CA GLY A 91 13.76 0.66 2.60
C GLY A 91 13.72 -0.86 2.65
N PHE A 92 13.23 -1.46 1.58
CA PHE A 92 13.30 -2.91 1.37
C PHE A 92 14.37 -3.20 0.32
N LEU A 93 15.42 -3.92 0.72
CA LEU A 93 16.50 -4.32 -0.17
C LEU A 93 16.52 -5.84 -0.27
N LEU A 94 16.48 -6.34 -1.50
CA LEU A 94 16.62 -7.74 -1.85
C LEU A 94 17.85 -7.89 -2.73
N GLN A 95 18.83 -8.68 -2.29
CA GLN A 95 20.11 -8.82 -2.97
C GLN A 95 20.52 -10.29 -3.01
N SER A 96 21.04 -10.73 -4.16
CA SER A 96 21.67 -12.05 -4.28
C SER A 96 23.04 -12.05 -3.62
N GLU A 97 23.48 -13.22 -3.14
CA GLU A 97 24.77 -13.36 -2.46
C GLU A 97 25.96 -12.94 -3.36
N ASP A 98 25.89 -13.29 -4.65
CA ASP A 98 26.86 -12.92 -5.67
C ASP A 98 26.79 -11.44 -6.09
N LYS A 99 25.83 -10.68 -5.54
CA LYS A 99 25.51 -9.28 -5.87
C LYS A 99 25.17 -9.03 -7.34
N ALA A 100 24.97 -10.09 -8.14
CA ALA A 100 24.58 -9.98 -9.54
C ALA A 100 23.19 -9.35 -9.69
N PHE A 101 22.33 -9.54 -8.69
CA PHE A 101 21.01 -8.97 -8.60
C PHE A 101 20.86 -8.15 -7.32
N SER A 102 20.36 -6.93 -7.48
CA SER A 102 19.81 -6.15 -6.35
C SER A 102 18.53 -5.46 -6.77
N LEU A 103 17.60 -5.38 -5.83
CA LEU A 103 16.38 -4.60 -5.91
C LEU A 103 16.22 -3.87 -4.60
N HIS A 104 16.23 -2.55 -4.67
CA HIS A 104 15.97 -1.65 -3.57
C HIS A 104 14.66 -0.90 -3.84
N VAL A 105 13.76 -0.98 -2.87
CA VAL A 105 12.46 -0.30 -2.86
C VAL A 105 12.49 0.71 -1.72
N GLY A 106 12.63 1.98 -2.10
CA GLY A 106 12.59 3.13 -1.19
C GLY A 106 11.26 3.87 -1.28
N THR A 107 10.82 4.44 -0.16
CA THR A 107 9.67 5.35 -0.15
C THR A 107 10.01 6.63 0.61
N LEU A 108 9.37 7.73 0.21
CA LEU A 108 9.41 9.00 0.93
C LEU A 108 7.98 9.53 1.01
N VAL A 109 7.52 9.77 2.24
CA VAL A 109 6.20 10.32 2.51
C VAL A 109 6.38 11.57 3.35
N GLN A 110 5.87 12.70 2.85
CA GLN A 110 5.86 13.98 3.54
C GLN A 110 4.42 14.36 3.84
N PHE A 111 4.09 14.38 5.12
CA PHE A 111 2.78 14.75 5.63
C PHE A 111 2.94 15.92 6.59
N SER A 112 2.22 17.01 6.33
CA SER A 112 2.25 18.24 7.12
C SER A 112 0.90 18.45 7.79
N ASN A 113 0.89 18.92 9.03
CA ASN A 113 -0.31 19.33 9.74
C ASN A 113 -0.11 20.72 10.30
N GLY A 114 -1.14 21.55 10.22
CA GLY A 114 -1.15 22.89 10.78
C GLY A 114 -2.44 23.13 11.55
N TRP A 115 -2.29 23.67 12.76
CA TRP A 115 -3.39 24.17 13.56
C TRP A 115 -3.25 25.67 13.72
N TYR A 116 -4.34 26.39 13.55
CA TYR A 116 -4.39 27.83 13.62
C TYR A 116 -5.40 28.25 14.69
N SER A 117 -4.98 29.15 15.56
CA SER A 117 -5.87 29.78 16.53
C SER A 117 -5.75 31.29 16.40
N ALA A 118 -6.88 31.93 16.17
CA ALA A 118 -6.99 33.38 16.13
C ALA A 118 -8.32 33.79 16.77
N PRO A 119 -8.35 34.92 17.51
CA PRO A 119 -9.60 35.48 18.03
C PRO A 119 -10.61 35.77 16.91
N ASP A 120 -11.90 35.64 17.19
CA ASP A 120 -12.98 35.81 16.20
C ASP A 120 -12.93 37.14 15.46
N ASN A 121 -12.52 38.22 16.14
CA ASN A 121 -12.39 39.54 15.55
C ASN A 121 -11.26 39.63 14.51
N ILE A 122 -10.26 38.76 14.58
CA ILE A 122 -9.22 38.64 13.56
C ILE A 122 -9.72 37.72 12.44
N GLN A 123 -10.39 36.62 12.80
CA GLN A 123 -10.88 35.64 11.85
C GLN A 123 -11.90 36.17 10.85
N GLN A 124 -12.75 37.10 11.30
CA GLN A 124 -13.74 37.78 10.47
C GLN A 124 -13.14 38.87 9.57
N THR A 125 -11.89 39.27 9.79
CA THR A 125 -11.19 40.27 8.96
C THR A 125 -10.36 39.67 7.84
N LEU A 126 -10.20 38.35 7.80
CA LEU A 126 -9.47 37.64 6.75
C LEU A 126 -10.42 37.26 5.60
N ASP A 127 -10.01 37.52 4.35
CA ASP A 127 -10.74 37.07 3.15
C ASP A 127 -10.88 35.54 3.08
N ARG A 128 -9.94 34.81 3.69
CA ARG A 128 -9.99 33.37 3.91
C ARG A 128 -9.62 33.09 5.38
N PRO A 129 -10.59 32.66 6.21
CA PRO A 129 -10.32 32.25 7.59
C PRO A 129 -9.19 31.22 7.64
N LEU A 130 -8.34 31.30 8.68
CA LEU A 130 -7.39 30.24 8.95
C LEU A 130 -8.18 29.02 9.41
N VAL A 131 -7.99 27.91 8.71
CA VAL A 131 -8.63 26.63 9.01
C VAL A 131 -7.53 25.62 9.22
N ASP A 132 -7.70 24.78 10.25
CA ASP A 132 -6.81 23.66 10.50
C ASP A 132 -6.80 22.73 9.29
N GLY A 133 -5.63 22.17 9.00
CA GLY A 133 -5.47 21.39 7.79
C GLY A 133 -4.32 20.42 7.86
N SER A 134 -4.50 19.35 7.10
CA SER A 134 -3.49 18.35 6.81
C SER A 134 -3.17 18.41 5.32
N ASP A 135 -1.89 18.31 4.98
CA ASP A 135 -1.41 18.31 3.60
C ASP A 135 -0.46 17.13 3.39
N LEU A 136 -0.82 16.23 2.47
CA LEU A 136 0.08 15.20 1.97
C LEU A 136 0.91 15.79 0.83
N ARG A 137 2.02 16.42 1.20
CA ARG A 137 2.85 17.22 0.28
C ARG A 137 3.52 16.38 -0.81
N ARG A 138 4.04 15.20 -0.44
CA ARG A 138 4.79 14.35 -1.37
C ARG A 138 4.69 12.89 -0.96
N MET A 139 4.45 12.04 -1.94
CA MET A 139 4.64 10.60 -1.83
C MET A 139 5.49 10.17 -3.02
N ARG A 140 6.65 9.60 -2.75
CA ARG A 140 7.59 9.15 -3.76
C ARG A 140 7.94 7.69 -3.52
N LEU A 141 7.85 6.90 -4.57
CA LEU A 141 8.27 5.51 -4.62
C LEU A 141 9.50 5.43 -5.52
N ARG A 142 10.59 4.88 -5.00
CA ARG A 142 11.84 4.67 -5.73
C ARG A 142 12.11 3.18 -5.82
N LEU A 143 12.40 2.72 -7.04
CA LEU A 143 12.82 1.37 -7.35
C LEU A 143 14.19 1.48 -8.03
N ASP A 144 15.23 0.97 -7.40
CA ASP A 144 16.58 0.96 -7.99
C ASP A 144 17.25 -0.39 -7.79
N GLY A 145 18.22 -0.70 -8.64
CA GLY A 145 18.87 -2.00 -8.57
C GLY A 145 19.76 -2.32 -9.75
N ASN A 146 20.31 -3.52 -9.70
CA ASN A 146 21.12 -4.08 -10.78
C ASN A 146 20.66 -5.47 -11.19
N ILE A 147 20.79 -5.77 -12.48
CA ILE A 147 20.47 -7.05 -13.10
C ILE A 147 21.74 -7.54 -13.80
N PHE A 148 22.18 -8.76 -13.47
CA PHE A 148 23.38 -9.41 -13.99
C PHE A 148 24.68 -8.59 -13.88
N SER A 149 24.77 -7.68 -12.90
CA SER A 149 25.87 -6.70 -12.75
C SER A 149 26.11 -5.76 -13.95
N GLN A 150 25.31 -5.87 -15.02
CA GLN A 150 25.52 -5.18 -16.29
C GLN A 150 24.48 -4.08 -16.52
N PHE A 151 23.27 -4.29 -16.00
CA PHE A 151 22.17 -3.34 -16.16
C PHE A 151 21.85 -2.73 -14.81
N ILE A 152 21.98 -1.40 -14.73
CA ILE A 152 21.56 -0.63 -13.56
C ILE A 152 20.27 0.08 -13.96
N PHE A 153 19.25 -0.03 -13.11
CA PHE A 153 17.99 0.66 -13.32
C PHE A 153 17.64 1.54 -12.12
N MET A 154 16.94 2.63 -12.39
CA MET A 154 16.35 3.49 -11.39
C MET A 154 15.03 4.03 -11.95
N MET A 155 13.95 3.76 -11.24
CA MET A 155 12.61 4.26 -11.54
C MET A 155 12.10 5.01 -10.32
N GLU A 156 11.57 6.20 -10.54
CA GLU A 156 10.96 7.01 -9.49
C GLU A 156 9.54 7.36 -9.93
N PHE A 157 8.59 7.16 -9.02
CA PHE A 157 7.20 7.55 -9.16
C PHE A 157 6.87 8.55 -8.06
N ASP A 158 6.55 9.79 -8.44
CA ASP A 158 6.23 10.88 -7.51
C ASP A 158 4.75 11.28 -7.69
N VAL A 159 3.99 11.25 -6.58
CA VAL A 159 2.58 11.61 -6.51
C VAL A 159 2.39 13.04 -5.95
N SER A 160 3.45 13.86 -5.94
CA SER A 160 3.34 15.27 -5.53
C SER A 160 2.35 16.03 -6.41
N GLY A 161 1.32 16.63 -5.80
CA GLY A 161 0.34 17.49 -6.47
C GLY A 161 -0.99 16.83 -6.83
N GLY A 162 -1.16 15.53 -6.62
CA GLY A 162 -2.43 14.82 -6.91
C GLY A 162 -3.54 15.01 -5.86
N ALA A 163 -3.19 15.57 -4.70
CA ALA A 163 -4.07 15.71 -3.54
C ALA A 163 -4.28 17.18 -3.13
N ASP A 164 -4.30 18.11 -4.09
CA ASP A 164 -4.87 19.43 -3.81
C ASP A 164 -6.40 19.31 -3.82
N PHE A 165 -6.96 18.81 -2.71
CA PHE A 165 -8.41 18.74 -2.52
C PHE A 165 -9.04 20.12 -2.27
N ARG A 166 -8.26 21.22 -2.40
CA ARG A 166 -8.81 22.57 -2.42
C ARG A 166 -9.41 22.79 -3.79
N THR A 167 -10.73 22.73 -3.90
CA THR A 167 -11.44 23.24 -5.06
C THR A 167 -10.94 24.65 -5.39
N PRO A 168 -10.34 24.90 -6.56
CA PRO A 168 -9.95 26.24 -6.95
C PRO A 168 -11.23 26.97 -7.36
N LEU A 169 -11.78 27.79 -6.46
CA LEU A 169 -12.37 29.03 -6.96
C LEU A 169 -11.24 29.77 -7.69
N PRO A 170 -11.41 30.14 -8.97
CA PRO A 170 -10.35 30.73 -9.76
C PRO A 170 -9.97 32.07 -9.14
N ASP A 171 -8.77 32.14 -8.58
CA ASP A 171 -8.18 33.39 -8.09
C ASP A 171 -7.17 33.89 -9.14
N PRO A 172 -7.50 34.93 -9.92
CA PRO A 172 -6.67 35.40 -11.03
C PRO A 172 -5.39 36.13 -10.60
N GLN A 173 -5.04 36.22 -9.31
CA GLN A 173 -3.86 36.95 -8.82
C GLN A 173 -3.12 36.18 -7.70
N ALA A 174 -2.66 34.95 -7.97
CA ALA A 174 -1.73 34.27 -7.06
C ALA A 174 -0.29 34.79 -7.24
N PRO A 175 0.29 35.45 -6.21
CA PRO A 175 1.52 34.91 -5.66
C PRO A 175 1.58 35.10 -4.13
N LEU A 176 1.54 34.00 -3.37
CA LEU A 176 1.91 33.99 -1.96
C LEU A 176 3.04 33.00 -1.75
N PHE A 177 4.24 33.55 -1.53
CA PHE A 177 5.42 32.80 -1.11
C PHE A 177 5.38 32.63 0.41
N ILE A 178 5.43 31.40 0.89
CA ILE A 178 5.64 31.09 2.30
C ILE A 178 7.07 30.58 2.46
N ASN A 179 7.91 31.35 3.15
CA ASN A 179 9.25 30.93 3.56
C ASN A 179 9.12 29.95 4.74
N GLN A 180 9.87 28.85 4.68
CA GLN A 180 9.96 27.90 5.79
C GLN A 180 11.10 28.30 6.74
N VAL A 181 10.84 28.22 8.04
CA VAL A 181 11.86 28.06 9.09
C VAL A 181 11.96 26.56 9.40
#